data_AF-A0A3M7S4A3-F1
#
_entry.id   AF-A0A3M7S4A3-F1
#
_cell.length_a   1.000
_cell.length_b   1.000
_cell.length_c   1.000
_cell.angle_alpha   90.00
_cell.angle_beta   90.00
_cell.angle_gamma   90.00
#
_symmetry.space_group_name_H-M   'P 1'
#
loop_
_entity.id
_entity.type
_entity.pdbx_description
1 polymer ?
#
loop_
_entity_poly.entity_id
_entity_poly.type
_entity_poly.pdbx_seq_one_letter_code
_entity_poly.pdbx_strand_id
1 'polypeptide(L)'
;MLRSLHMALSKKEDIDSECQNLVENSHFLSSEIQFSIKEKIYAQTYLRWCSIIYWEYDCVSSKQFHVFDNQLWVYQENEMVNDRSNLCLKKNQKYTEKYELIKTRELIRNGILIRLTKNRVFIENKSCSSLFWIKPSLKTDLSDFRPNEIKKDNTVQVFNLRNLDDDNYYMNTNVVNLSFGKQWGSNNTKRPSIEFCPCWIIKNFYKADFLINLILGPNFEHKKTGKISDQPANLY
;
A
#
# COMPACT_ATOMS: atom_id res chain seq x y z
N MET A 1 15.29 16.71 -14.62
CA MET A 1 14.74 16.97 -13.27
C MET A 1 13.52 17.91 -13.31
N LEU A 2 13.59 19.05 -14.01
CA LEU A 2 12.48 20.03 -14.11
C LEU A 2 11.22 19.54 -14.86
N ARG A 3 11.35 18.73 -15.93
CA ARG A 3 10.18 18.22 -16.69
C ARG A 3 9.28 17.27 -15.87
N SER A 4 9.87 16.49 -14.95
CA SER A 4 9.12 15.58 -14.07
C SER A 4 8.40 16.32 -12.94
N LEU A 5 8.95 17.45 -12.49
CA LEU A 5 8.31 18.35 -11.53
C LEU A 5 7.12 19.08 -12.20
N HIS A 6 7.28 19.53 -13.44
CA HIS A 6 6.23 20.20 -14.21
C HIS A 6 5.08 19.26 -14.59
N MET A 7 5.35 17.97 -14.86
CA MET A 7 4.29 16.97 -15.05
C MET A 7 3.56 16.63 -13.75
N ALA A 8 4.24 16.65 -12.61
CA ALA A 8 3.60 16.45 -11.30
C ALA A 8 2.75 17.67 -10.89
N LEU A 9 3.17 18.88 -11.26
CA LEU A 9 2.42 20.13 -11.03
C LEU A 9 1.23 20.27 -11.99
N SER A 10 1.40 19.93 -13.28
CA SER A 10 0.31 19.94 -14.26
C SER A 10 -0.77 18.90 -13.92
N LYS A 11 -0.38 17.69 -13.47
CA LYS A 11 -1.35 16.71 -12.97
C LYS A 11 -2.03 17.12 -11.67
N LYS A 12 -1.37 17.95 -10.85
CA LYS A 12 -1.97 18.54 -9.65
C LYS A 12 -3.07 19.54 -10.03
N GLU A 13 -2.82 20.39 -11.03
CA GLU A 13 -3.80 21.34 -11.56
C GLU A 13 -5.03 20.64 -12.18
N ASP A 14 -4.82 19.56 -12.94
CA ASP A 14 -5.92 18.77 -13.52
C ASP A 14 -6.81 18.15 -12.43
N ILE A 15 -6.20 17.59 -11.37
CA ILE A 15 -6.90 16.98 -10.24
C ILE A 15 -7.61 18.04 -9.38
N ASP A 16 -7.00 19.21 -9.20
CA ASP A 16 -7.60 20.34 -8.49
C ASP A 16 -8.86 20.83 -9.22
N SER A 17 -8.87 20.82 -10.56
CA SER A 17 -10.04 21.19 -11.38
C SER A 17 -11.19 20.17 -11.30
N GLU A 18 -10.87 18.87 -11.24
CA GLU A 18 -11.86 17.79 -11.10
C GLU A 18 -12.48 17.77 -9.69
N CYS A 19 -11.66 18.06 -8.67
CA CYS A 19 -12.13 18.28 -7.30
C CYS A 19 -12.99 19.54 -7.16
N GLN A 20 -12.64 20.64 -7.85
CA GLN A 20 -13.45 21.87 -7.90
C GLN A 20 -14.83 21.62 -8.52
N ASN A 21 -14.91 20.88 -9.63
CA ASN A 21 -16.20 20.52 -10.24
C ASN A 21 -17.09 19.67 -9.32
N LEU A 22 -16.52 18.74 -8.55
CA LEU A 22 -17.28 17.93 -7.58
C LEU A 22 -17.76 18.78 -6.39
N VAL A 23 -16.97 19.79 -6.00
CA VAL A 23 -17.30 20.76 -4.96
C VAL A 23 -18.40 21.72 -5.42
N GLU A 24 -18.35 22.21 -6.65
CA GLU A 24 -19.36 23.14 -7.20
C GLU A 24 -20.74 22.47 -7.29
N ASN A 25 -20.79 21.18 -7.59
CA ASN A 25 -22.04 20.41 -7.57
C ASN A 25 -22.59 20.16 -6.14
N SER A 26 -21.82 20.50 -5.09
CA SER A 26 -22.23 20.38 -3.68
C SER A 26 -22.79 21.68 -3.08
N HIS A 27 -22.95 22.75 -3.88
CA HIS A 27 -23.38 24.08 -3.44
C HIS A 27 -24.74 24.14 -2.71
N PHE A 28 -25.57 23.09 -2.83
CA PHE A 28 -26.86 22.97 -2.13
C PHE A 28 -26.76 22.37 -0.72
N LEU A 29 -25.58 21.96 -0.27
CA LEU A 29 -25.35 21.35 1.04
C LEU A 29 -24.93 22.40 2.07
N SER A 30 -25.23 22.15 3.34
CA SER A 30 -24.76 23.02 4.43
C SER A 30 -23.23 23.12 4.44
N SER A 31 -22.69 24.24 4.93
CA SER A 31 -21.25 24.52 4.98
C SER A 31 -20.45 23.44 5.72
N GLU A 32 -21.02 22.82 6.74
CA GLU A 32 -20.42 21.70 7.49
C GLU A 32 -20.32 20.43 6.64
N ILE A 33 -21.34 20.16 5.81
CA ILE A 33 -21.35 19.01 4.91
C ILE A 33 -20.38 19.23 3.75
N GLN A 34 -20.31 20.45 3.18
CA GLN A 34 -19.35 20.81 2.15
C GLN A 34 -17.90 20.69 2.64
N PHE A 35 -17.62 21.12 3.87
CA PHE A 35 -16.30 20.99 4.48
C PHE A 35 -15.92 19.51 4.68
N SER A 36 -16.82 18.69 5.23
CA SER A 36 -16.58 17.25 5.40
C SER A 36 -16.40 16.51 4.07
N ILE A 37 -17.10 16.92 3.01
CA ILE A 37 -16.93 16.37 1.66
C ILE A 37 -15.59 16.77 1.06
N LYS A 38 -15.18 18.04 1.19
CA LYS A 38 -13.86 18.51 0.76
C LYS A 38 -12.73 17.76 1.47
N GLU A 39 -12.85 17.53 2.77
CA GLU A 39 -11.89 16.75 3.54
C GLU A 39 -11.86 15.29 3.09
N LYS A 40 -13.01 14.66 2.87
CA LYS A 40 -13.08 13.27 2.38
C LYS A 40 -12.51 13.12 0.98
N ILE A 41 -12.77 14.09 0.10
CA ILE A 41 -12.22 14.12 -1.25
C ILE A 41 -10.71 14.35 -1.15
N TYR A 42 -10.22 15.37 -0.46
CA TYR A 42 -8.77 15.58 -0.28
C TYR A 42 -8.07 14.37 0.37
N ALA A 43 -8.69 13.77 1.37
CA ALA A 43 -8.22 12.55 2.00
C ALA A 43 -8.18 11.38 1.00
N GLN A 44 -9.23 11.15 0.22
CA GLN A 44 -9.24 10.07 -0.78
C GLN A 44 -8.28 10.32 -1.96
N THR A 45 -8.11 11.56 -2.38
CA THR A 45 -7.28 11.93 -3.52
C THR A 45 -5.79 12.00 -3.19
N TYR A 46 -5.42 12.25 -1.92
CA TYR A 46 -4.01 12.41 -1.51
C TYR A 46 -3.49 11.38 -0.49
N LEU A 47 -4.34 10.57 0.15
CA LEU A 47 -3.89 9.60 1.15
C LEU A 47 -3.46 8.28 0.50
N ARG A 48 -2.20 8.24 0.09
CA ARG A 48 -1.52 6.98 -0.19
C ARG A 48 -1.65 6.06 1.03
N TRP A 49 -2.23 4.87 0.86
CA TRP A 49 -2.35 3.90 1.95
C TRP A 49 -1.22 2.88 1.94
N CYS A 50 -0.50 2.74 0.82
CA CYS A 50 0.76 2.02 0.79
C CYS A 50 1.74 2.53 -0.26
N SER A 51 2.98 2.06 -0.15
CA SER A 51 3.98 2.17 -1.21
C SER A 51 4.74 0.88 -1.39
N ILE A 52 5.18 0.61 -2.62
CA ILE A 52 5.88 -0.63 -2.99
C ILE A 52 7.20 -0.30 -3.67
N ILE A 53 8.22 -1.08 -3.33
CA ILE A 53 9.50 -1.09 -4.04
C ILE A 53 9.79 -2.53 -4.44
N TYR A 54 10.06 -2.75 -5.73
CA TYR A 54 10.53 -4.03 -6.27
C TYR A 54 12.06 -4.09 -6.31
N TRP A 55 12.56 -5.25 -5.89
CA TRP A 55 13.96 -5.57 -5.71
C TRP A 55 14.30 -6.87 -6.43
N GLU A 56 15.53 -6.93 -6.93
CA GLU A 56 16.12 -8.14 -7.48
C GLU A 56 17.45 -8.40 -6.80
N TYR A 57 17.50 -9.47 -6.01
CA TYR A 57 18.55 -9.65 -5.00
C TYR A 57 18.67 -8.41 -4.09
N ASP A 58 19.86 -7.88 -3.89
CA ASP A 58 20.17 -6.69 -3.10
C ASP A 58 20.00 -5.37 -3.89
N CYS A 59 19.56 -5.44 -5.14
CA CYS A 59 19.44 -4.28 -6.02
C CYS A 59 17.99 -3.78 -6.12
N VAL A 60 17.80 -2.47 -5.94
CA VAL A 60 16.52 -1.81 -6.24
C VAL A 60 16.30 -1.84 -7.75
N SER A 61 15.24 -2.54 -8.18
CA SER A 61 14.89 -2.69 -9.59
C SER A 61 13.67 -1.86 -9.99
N SER A 62 13.14 -0.99 -9.13
CA SER A 62 12.06 -0.06 -9.48
C SER A 62 12.09 1.21 -8.62
N LYS A 63 11.51 2.29 -9.13
CA LYS A 63 11.18 3.45 -8.28
C LYS A 63 10.08 3.06 -7.30
N GLN A 64 10.06 3.72 -6.14
CA GLN A 64 8.96 3.57 -5.19
C GLN A 64 7.64 3.96 -5.85
N PHE A 65 6.69 3.03 -5.85
CA PHE A 65 5.36 3.19 -6.40
C PHE A 65 4.38 3.51 -5.27
N HIS A 66 3.63 4.61 -5.39
CA HIS A 66 2.65 5.03 -4.40
C HIS A 66 1.25 4.61 -4.81
N VAL A 67 0.49 4.06 -3.87
CA VAL A 67 -0.84 3.50 -4.13
C VAL A 67 -1.89 4.36 -3.47
N PHE A 68 -2.78 4.90 -4.30
CA PHE A 68 -3.88 5.77 -3.90
C PHE A 68 -5.21 5.01 -3.96
N ASP A 69 -5.42 4.18 -4.99
CA ASP A 69 -6.62 3.35 -5.13
C ASP A 69 -6.62 2.20 -4.12
N ASN A 70 -7.80 1.76 -3.67
CA ASN A 70 -7.94 0.62 -2.74
C ASN A 70 -7.42 -0.72 -3.27
N GLN A 71 -6.92 -0.77 -4.50
CA GLN A 71 -6.33 -1.96 -5.09
C GLN A 71 -5.08 -1.62 -5.88
N LEU A 72 -4.15 -2.57 -5.94
CA LEU A 72 -2.96 -2.52 -6.78
C LEU A 72 -2.69 -3.91 -7.35
N TRP A 73 -2.55 -3.99 -8.68
CA TRP A 73 -1.95 -5.14 -9.33
C TRP A 73 -0.45 -4.94 -9.49
N VAL A 74 0.33 -5.98 -9.19
CA VAL A 74 1.77 -6.04 -9.49
C VAL A 74 2.01 -7.27 -10.34
N TYR A 75 2.55 -7.12 -11.54
CA TYR A 75 2.66 -8.22 -12.51
C TYR A 75 3.93 -8.11 -13.35
N GLN A 76 4.32 -9.21 -14.01
CA GLN A 76 5.53 -9.27 -14.83
C GLN A 76 5.35 -8.52 -16.15
N GLU A 77 4.41 -8.99 -16.96
CA GLU A 77 4.16 -8.50 -18.31
C GLU A 77 2.70 -8.77 -18.65
N ASN A 78 1.89 -7.71 -18.70
CA ASN A 78 0.53 -7.76 -19.20
C ASN A 78 0.02 -6.35 -19.53
N GLU A 79 -0.86 -6.25 -20.52
CA GLU A 79 -1.59 -5.02 -20.86
C GLU A 79 -2.82 -4.88 -19.96
N MET A 80 -2.61 -4.61 -18.66
CA MET A 80 -3.71 -4.15 -17.82
C MET A 80 -3.94 -2.65 -18.09
N VAL A 81 -5.13 -2.33 -18.56
CA VAL A 81 -5.52 -1.06 -19.25
C VAL A 81 -5.63 0.16 -18.31
N ASN A 82 -5.33 0.03 -17.02
CA ASN A 82 -5.60 1.11 -16.05
C ASN A 82 -4.33 1.62 -15.33
N ASP A 83 -3.77 2.74 -15.76
CA ASP A 83 -2.43 3.19 -15.32
C ASP A 83 -2.31 3.57 -13.82
N ARG A 84 -3.41 3.83 -13.11
CA ARG A 84 -3.37 4.30 -11.71
C ARG A 84 -3.22 3.18 -10.67
N SER A 85 -3.69 1.96 -10.97
CA SER A 85 -3.74 0.83 -10.02
C SER A 85 -2.88 -0.37 -10.44
N ASN A 86 -1.86 -0.16 -11.27
CA ASN A 86 -1.08 -1.23 -11.92
C ASN A 86 0.43 -0.94 -11.87
N LEU A 87 1.22 -1.96 -11.48
CA LEU A 87 2.68 -1.94 -11.49
C LEU A 87 3.22 -3.08 -12.35
N CYS A 88 3.66 -2.74 -13.56
CA CYS A 88 4.35 -3.65 -14.47
C CYS A 88 5.85 -3.71 -14.14
N LEU A 89 6.34 -4.88 -13.73
CA LEU A 89 7.72 -5.07 -13.30
C LEU A 89 8.69 -5.11 -14.49
N LYS A 90 8.30 -5.69 -15.64
CA LYS A 90 9.17 -5.77 -16.84
C LYS A 90 9.67 -4.40 -17.30
N LYS A 91 8.87 -3.34 -17.18
CA LYS A 91 9.28 -1.97 -17.55
C LYS A 91 10.48 -1.43 -16.77
N ASN A 92 10.75 -1.98 -15.58
CA ASN A 92 11.85 -1.52 -14.72
C ASN A 92 13.04 -2.50 -14.68
N GLN A 93 12.94 -3.64 -15.37
CA GLN A 93 13.96 -4.68 -15.34
C GLN A 93 15.17 -4.32 -16.18
N LYS A 94 16.36 -4.50 -15.61
CA LYS A 94 17.62 -4.45 -16.34
C LYS A 94 17.91 -5.81 -16.98
N TYR A 95 18.69 -5.77 -18.07
CA TYR A 95 19.30 -6.97 -18.64
C TYR A 95 20.11 -7.72 -17.57
N THR A 96 20.04 -9.04 -17.61
CA THR A 96 20.76 -9.91 -16.69
C THR A 96 20.95 -11.27 -17.32
N GLU A 97 22.07 -11.92 -17.04
CA GLU A 97 22.37 -13.30 -17.47
C GLU A 97 22.13 -14.30 -16.33
N LYS A 98 21.72 -13.81 -15.14
CA LYS A 98 21.47 -14.66 -13.97
C LYS A 98 20.24 -15.54 -14.24
N TYR A 99 20.48 -16.81 -14.52
CA TYR A 99 19.43 -17.78 -14.84
C TYR A 99 18.31 -17.89 -13.79
N GLU A 100 18.65 -17.89 -12.49
CA GLU A 100 17.64 -17.93 -11.43
C GLU A 100 16.73 -16.70 -11.44
N LEU A 101 17.26 -15.51 -11.76
CA LEU A 101 16.49 -14.28 -11.86
C LEU A 101 15.54 -14.32 -13.05
N ILE A 102 16.04 -14.73 -14.22
CA ILE A 102 15.22 -14.89 -15.44
C ILE A 102 14.05 -15.84 -15.16
N LYS A 103 14.33 -17.03 -14.62
CA LYS A 103 13.28 -17.99 -14.24
C LYS A 103 12.30 -17.46 -13.22
N THR A 104 12.77 -16.72 -12.22
CA THR A 104 11.88 -16.21 -11.17
C THR A 104 10.97 -15.10 -11.71
N ARG A 105 11.49 -14.22 -12.59
CA ARG A 105 10.68 -13.23 -13.33
C ARG A 105 9.56 -13.91 -14.14
N GLU A 106 9.85 -15.02 -14.81
CA GLU A 106 8.86 -15.80 -15.55
C GLU A 106 7.77 -16.39 -14.65
N LEU A 107 8.07 -16.73 -13.39
CA LEU A 107 7.07 -17.25 -12.45
C LEU A 107 6.09 -16.18 -11.97
N ILE A 108 6.45 -14.89 -12.05
CA ILE A 108 5.58 -13.80 -11.61
C ILE A 108 4.32 -13.74 -12.50
N ARG A 109 4.46 -13.71 -13.84
CA ARG A 109 3.33 -13.62 -14.81
C ARG A 109 2.25 -12.60 -14.39
N ASN A 110 1.04 -13.06 -14.05
CA ASN A 110 -0.09 -12.25 -13.58
C ASN A 110 0.12 -11.65 -12.18
N GLY A 111 1.15 -12.12 -11.46
CA GLY A 111 1.67 -11.55 -10.24
C GLY A 111 0.71 -11.58 -9.07
N ILE A 112 0.42 -10.42 -8.47
CA ILE A 112 -0.41 -10.30 -7.28
C ILE A 112 -1.41 -9.17 -7.39
N LEU A 113 -2.54 -9.35 -6.72
CA LEU A 113 -3.50 -8.29 -6.43
C LEU A 113 -3.46 -7.98 -4.94
N ILE A 114 -3.21 -6.71 -4.61
CA ILE A 114 -3.22 -6.20 -3.25
C ILE A 114 -4.47 -5.36 -3.08
N ARG A 115 -5.30 -5.66 -2.08
CA ARG A 115 -6.56 -4.96 -1.83
C ARG A 115 -6.65 -4.45 -0.41
N LEU A 116 -7.06 -3.20 -0.27
CA LEU A 116 -7.49 -2.58 0.97
C LEU A 116 -9.01 -2.71 1.08
N THR A 117 -9.50 -3.33 2.16
CA THR A 117 -10.93 -3.43 2.43
C THR A 117 -11.17 -3.29 3.93
N LYS A 118 -11.94 -2.29 4.35
CA LYS A 118 -12.28 -2.04 5.77
C LYS A 118 -11.04 -2.05 6.68
N ASN A 119 -9.99 -1.31 6.31
CA ASN A 119 -8.69 -1.23 7.00
C ASN A 119 -7.84 -2.51 7.00
N ARG A 120 -8.24 -3.56 6.27
CA ARG A 120 -7.48 -4.81 6.15
C ARG A 120 -6.86 -4.89 4.78
N VAL A 121 -5.60 -5.30 4.74
CA VAL A 121 -4.86 -5.50 3.49
C VAL A 121 -4.80 -6.98 3.19
N PHE A 122 -5.27 -7.33 2.00
CA PHE A 122 -5.25 -8.67 1.45
C PHE A 122 -4.26 -8.74 0.29
N ILE A 123 -3.58 -9.88 0.17
CA ILE A 123 -2.79 -10.22 -1.00
C ILE A 123 -3.38 -11.48 -1.60
N GLU A 124 -3.71 -11.39 -2.88
CA GLU A 124 -4.18 -12.48 -3.71
C GLU A 124 -3.06 -12.86 -4.68
N ASN A 125 -2.65 -14.13 -4.65
CA ASN A 125 -1.57 -14.64 -5.48
C ASN A 125 -2.11 -15.14 -6.82
N LYS A 126 -1.84 -14.41 -7.91
CA LYS A 126 -2.16 -14.83 -9.28
C LYS A 126 -0.95 -15.33 -10.06
N SER A 127 0.22 -15.40 -9.42
CA SER A 127 1.47 -15.82 -10.06
C SER A 127 1.48 -17.33 -10.30
N CYS A 128 2.48 -17.82 -11.03
CA CYS A 128 2.64 -19.26 -11.26
C CYS A 128 3.36 -19.99 -10.13
N SER A 129 3.69 -19.30 -9.03
CA SER A 129 4.44 -19.88 -7.91
C SER A 129 3.87 -19.46 -6.57
N SER A 130 4.28 -20.13 -5.50
CA SER A 130 4.00 -19.64 -4.15
C SER A 130 4.73 -18.33 -3.88
N LEU A 131 4.13 -17.49 -3.04
CA LEU A 131 4.77 -16.32 -2.46
C LEU A 131 5.20 -16.64 -1.05
N PHE A 132 6.29 -16.04 -0.62
CA PHE A 132 6.74 -16.13 0.76
C PHE A 132 6.73 -14.73 1.35
N TRP A 133 6.18 -14.55 2.55
CA TRP A 133 6.04 -13.22 3.14
C TRP A 133 6.29 -13.22 4.64
N ILE A 134 6.75 -12.08 5.13
CA ILE A 134 6.87 -11.81 6.56
C ILE A 134 6.43 -10.38 6.84
N LYS A 135 5.75 -10.21 7.96
CA LYS A 135 5.58 -8.91 8.61
C LYS A 135 6.62 -8.86 9.74
N PRO A 136 7.61 -7.96 9.71
CA PRO A 136 8.53 -7.80 10.82
C PRO A 136 7.73 -7.50 12.09
N SER A 137 7.96 -8.31 13.13
CA SER A 137 7.43 -8.06 14.47
C SER A 137 8.57 -7.74 15.42
N LEU A 138 8.30 -6.89 16.42
CA LEU A 138 9.27 -6.52 17.47
C LEU A 138 9.84 -7.73 18.25
N LYS A 139 9.13 -8.86 18.23
CA LYS A 139 9.47 -10.09 18.97
C LYS A 139 10.04 -11.19 18.08
N THR A 140 10.34 -10.90 16.81
CA THR A 140 10.90 -11.91 15.93
C THR A 140 12.36 -12.09 16.30
N ASP A 141 12.67 -13.10 17.11
CA ASP A 141 14.04 -13.56 17.28
C ASP A 141 14.58 -13.87 15.87
N LEU A 142 15.57 -13.08 15.43
CA LEU A 142 16.12 -13.16 14.07
C LEU A 142 16.81 -14.50 13.82
N SER A 143 17.03 -15.30 14.87
CA SER A 143 17.59 -16.64 14.84
C SER A 143 16.65 -17.69 14.25
N ASP A 144 15.32 -17.54 14.32
CA ASP A 144 14.36 -18.61 13.99
C ASP A 144 13.13 -18.15 13.20
N PHE A 145 13.29 -17.20 12.28
CA PHE A 145 12.17 -16.74 11.47
C PHE A 145 11.97 -17.58 10.21
N ARG A 146 10.72 -17.96 9.96
CA ARG A 146 10.27 -18.62 8.72
C ARG A 146 9.15 -17.80 8.08
N PRO A 147 9.27 -17.38 6.80
CA PRO A 147 8.21 -16.71 6.08
C PRO A 147 6.97 -17.58 5.95
N ASN A 148 5.81 -16.95 6.02
CA ASN A 148 4.53 -17.55 5.69
C ASN A 148 4.42 -17.78 4.18
N GLU A 149 3.67 -18.78 3.76
CA GLU A 149 3.46 -19.11 2.34
C GLU A 149 2.06 -18.68 1.88
N ILE A 150 1.99 -18.09 0.68
CA ILE A 150 0.74 -17.87 -0.07
C ILE A 150 0.81 -18.72 -1.33
N LYS A 151 0.06 -19.83 -1.36
CA LYS A 151 -0.03 -20.69 -2.54
C LYS A 151 -0.67 -19.94 -3.71
N LYS A 152 -0.43 -20.42 -4.93
CA LYS A 152 -1.09 -19.93 -6.14
C LYS A 152 -2.61 -19.95 -5.96
N ASP A 153 -3.27 -18.90 -6.45
CA ASP A 153 -4.72 -18.66 -6.44
C ASP A 153 -5.35 -18.49 -5.04
N ASN A 154 -4.53 -18.45 -3.98
CA ASN A 154 -5.01 -18.15 -2.63
C ASN A 154 -4.95 -16.65 -2.31
N THR A 155 -5.81 -16.25 -1.37
CA THR A 155 -5.83 -14.90 -0.79
C THR A 155 -5.59 -14.97 0.71
N VAL A 156 -4.79 -14.05 1.24
CA VAL A 156 -4.49 -13.98 2.67
C VAL A 156 -4.54 -12.54 3.16
N GLN A 157 -5.03 -12.34 4.37
CA GLN A 157 -4.92 -11.06 5.06
C GLN A 157 -3.51 -10.92 5.62
N VAL A 158 -2.76 -9.91 5.16
CA VAL A 158 -1.35 -9.70 5.57
C VAL A 158 -1.18 -8.55 6.55
N PHE A 159 -2.15 -7.64 6.62
CA PHE A 159 -2.06 -6.47 7.49
C PHE A 159 -3.44 -5.96 7.92
N ASN A 160 -3.49 -5.30 9.08
CA ASN A 160 -4.62 -4.52 9.55
C ASN A 160 -4.12 -3.13 9.94
N LEU A 161 -4.58 -2.09 9.23
CA LEU A 161 -4.18 -0.71 9.45
C LEU A 161 -4.58 -0.18 10.83
N ARG A 162 -5.56 -0.80 11.51
CA ARG A 162 -5.90 -0.45 12.90
C ARG A 162 -4.78 -0.76 13.88
N ASN A 163 -3.88 -1.67 13.53
CA ASN A 163 -2.74 -2.02 14.39
C ASN A 163 -1.59 -1.00 14.30
N LEU A 164 -1.76 0.09 13.54
CA LEU A 164 -0.80 1.19 13.46
C LEU A 164 -0.97 2.21 14.60
N ASP A 165 -2.03 2.08 15.41
CA ASP A 165 -2.39 3.00 16.49
C ASP A 165 -1.66 2.74 17.81
N ASP A 166 -1.00 1.57 17.93
CA ASP A 166 -0.12 1.30 19.08
C ASP A 166 1.19 2.08 18.85
N ASP A 167 1.68 2.79 19.89
CA ASP A 167 2.82 3.75 19.94
C ASP A 167 4.18 3.31 19.32
N ASN A 168 4.23 2.19 18.63
CA ASN A 168 5.40 1.61 17.98
C ASN A 168 5.57 2.02 16.49
N TYR A 169 5.02 3.16 16.06
CA TYR A 169 5.14 3.67 14.69
C TYR A 169 6.60 3.86 14.23
N TYR A 170 7.52 4.12 15.17
CA TYR A 170 8.96 4.31 14.90
C TYR A 170 9.71 3.01 14.60
N MET A 171 9.05 1.86 14.73
CA MET A 171 9.64 0.54 14.50
C MET A 171 9.01 -0.01 13.22
N ASN A 172 9.80 -0.64 12.33
CA ASN A 172 9.44 -1.17 10.98
C ASN A 172 8.25 -2.18 10.90
N THR A 173 7.33 -2.14 11.85
CA THR A 173 6.11 -2.94 12.02
C THR A 173 5.05 -2.69 10.94
N ASN A 174 5.18 -1.63 10.15
CA ASN A 174 4.31 -1.31 9.01
C ASN A 174 4.83 -1.85 7.67
N VAL A 175 5.94 -2.59 7.69
CA VAL A 175 6.57 -3.15 6.51
C VAL A 175 6.09 -4.59 6.29
N VAL A 176 5.87 -4.98 5.04
CA VAL A 176 5.70 -6.39 4.65
C VAL A 176 6.67 -6.71 3.52
N ASN A 177 7.53 -7.68 3.77
CA ASN A 177 8.48 -8.20 2.79
C ASN A 177 7.87 -9.44 2.15
N LEU A 178 7.92 -9.53 0.82
CA LEU A 178 7.34 -10.63 0.06
C LEU A 178 8.23 -11.02 -1.12
N SER A 179 8.57 -12.31 -1.23
CA SER A 179 9.33 -12.86 -2.36
C SER A 179 8.45 -13.71 -3.29
N PHE A 180 8.84 -13.78 -4.55
CA PHE A 180 8.21 -14.64 -5.56
C PHE A 180 8.97 -15.95 -5.69
N GLY A 181 8.29 -17.09 -5.52
CA GLY A 181 8.79 -18.43 -5.81
C GLY A 181 9.92 -18.97 -4.93
N LYS A 182 10.63 -18.13 -4.17
CA LYS A 182 11.80 -18.53 -3.38
C LYS A 182 11.65 -18.16 -1.92
N GLN A 183 11.56 -19.16 -1.05
CA GLN A 183 11.60 -18.97 0.40
C GLN A 183 12.98 -18.50 0.88
N TRP A 184 13.01 -17.72 1.96
CA TRP A 184 14.21 -17.33 2.72
C TRP A 184 13.99 -17.61 4.22
N GLY A 185 15.01 -17.40 5.05
CA GLY A 185 14.91 -17.52 6.51
C GLY A 185 16.22 -17.97 7.15
N SER A 186 16.38 -17.71 8.45
CA SER A 186 17.61 -18.06 9.19
C SER A 186 18.02 -19.52 9.05
N ASN A 187 17.05 -20.44 9.05
CA ASN A 187 17.28 -21.87 8.90
C ASN A 187 17.44 -22.33 7.43
N ASN A 188 17.34 -21.42 6.46
CA ASN A 188 17.52 -21.73 5.05
C ASN A 188 18.95 -21.38 4.61
N THR A 189 19.79 -22.40 4.49
CA THR A 189 21.20 -22.25 4.10
C THR A 189 21.39 -21.68 2.69
N LYS A 190 20.41 -21.82 1.79
CA LYS A 190 20.49 -21.25 0.43
C LYS A 190 20.14 -19.76 0.39
N ARG A 191 19.28 -19.29 1.30
CA ARG A 191 18.75 -17.91 1.31
C ARG A 191 18.50 -17.48 2.77
N PRO A 192 19.55 -17.07 3.49
CA PRO A 192 19.44 -16.70 4.90
C PRO A 192 18.62 -15.41 5.10
N SER A 193 18.67 -14.49 4.13
CA SER A 193 17.87 -13.26 4.10
C SER A 193 17.10 -13.11 2.78
N ILE A 194 16.16 -12.17 2.75
CA ILE A 194 15.34 -11.92 1.55
C ILE A 194 16.17 -11.35 0.38
N GLU A 195 17.30 -10.71 0.66
CA GLU A 195 18.19 -10.14 -0.37
C GLU A 195 18.85 -11.23 -1.23
N PHE A 196 18.82 -12.49 -0.78
CA PHE A 196 19.21 -13.65 -1.60
C PHE A 196 18.08 -14.19 -2.48
N CYS A 197 16.86 -13.66 -2.36
CA CYS A 197 15.75 -13.99 -3.26
C CYS A 197 15.92 -13.23 -4.58
N PRO A 198 15.77 -13.91 -5.73
CA PRO A 198 15.93 -13.26 -7.02
C PRO A 198 14.93 -12.13 -7.27
N CYS A 199 13.68 -12.26 -6.80
CA CYS A 199 12.63 -11.25 -6.99
C CYS A 199 11.83 -11.09 -5.70
N TRP A 200 11.72 -9.86 -5.18
CA TRP A 200 10.94 -9.56 -3.99
C TRP A 200 10.46 -8.10 -3.96
N ILE A 201 9.50 -7.82 -3.08
CA ILE A 201 8.92 -6.49 -2.87
C ILE A 201 8.89 -6.12 -1.39
N ILE A 202 9.20 -4.87 -1.11
CA ILE A 202 8.96 -4.21 0.18
C ILE A 202 7.68 -3.40 0.05
N LYS A 203 6.76 -3.59 1.00
CA LYS A 203 5.52 -2.80 1.10
C LYS A 203 5.51 -2.04 2.42
N ASN A 204 5.24 -0.74 2.36
CA ASN A 204 5.04 0.11 3.54
C ASN A 204 3.59 0.55 3.61
N PHE A 205 2.94 0.32 4.75
CA PHE A 205 1.55 0.75 4.99
C PHE A 205 1.48 2.06 5.77
N TYR A 206 0.47 2.88 5.43
CA TYR A 206 0.22 4.17 6.04
C TYR A 206 -1.20 4.25 6.57
N LYS A 207 -1.40 4.92 7.71
CA LYS A 207 -2.73 5.23 8.24
C LYS A 207 -3.18 6.60 7.73
N ALA A 208 -4.41 6.68 7.23
CA ALA A 208 -5.05 7.90 6.73
C ALA A 208 -5.06 9.02 7.80
N ASP A 209 -5.51 8.72 9.02
CA ASP A 209 -5.62 9.70 10.12
C ASP A 209 -4.26 10.31 10.52
N PHE A 210 -3.18 9.54 10.44
CA PHE A 210 -1.82 10.04 10.70
C PHE A 210 -1.37 11.02 9.61
N LEU A 211 -1.62 10.69 8.35
CA LEU A 211 -1.27 11.56 7.23
C LEU A 211 -2.12 12.85 7.24
N ILE A 212 -3.38 12.79 7.69
CA ILE A 212 -4.21 13.97 7.93
C ILE A 212 -3.60 14.84 9.03
N ASN A 213 -3.22 14.27 10.18
CA ASN A 213 -2.55 15.01 11.25
C ASN A 213 -1.17 15.56 10.85
N LEU A 214 -0.45 14.86 9.96
CA LEU A 214 0.84 15.31 9.42
C LEU A 214 0.68 16.47 8.42
N ILE A 215 -0.39 16.47 7.62
CA ILE A 215 -0.66 17.47 6.58
C ILE A 215 -1.39 18.69 7.16
N LEU A 216 -2.30 18.50 8.11
CA LEU A 216 -3.16 19.55 8.69
C LEU A 216 -2.69 20.04 10.07
N GLY A 217 -1.67 19.39 10.65
CA GLY A 217 -1.11 19.71 11.95
C GLY A 217 -1.86 19.08 13.13
N PRO A 218 -1.24 19.01 14.32
CA PRO A 218 -1.77 18.32 15.50
C PRO A 218 -3.00 18.98 16.14
N ASN A 219 -3.39 20.19 15.71
CA ASN A 219 -4.54 20.92 16.25
C ASN A 219 -5.88 20.55 15.58
N PHE A 220 -5.90 19.52 14.75
CA PHE A 220 -7.11 19.01 14.11
C PHE A 220 -7.89 18.10 15.08
N GLU A 221 -8.34 18.66 16.21
CA GLU A 221 -9.30 17.96 17.06
C GLU A 221 -10.64 17.91 16.31
N HIS A 222 -11.13 16.70 16.04
CA HIS A 222 -12.55 16.47 15.80
C HIS A 222 -13.31 17.11 16.96
N LYS A 223 -13.93 18.27 16.73
CA LYS A 223 -15.02 18.74 17.57
C LYS A 223 -16.05 17.63 17.56
N LYS A 224 -16.05 16.81 18.63
CA LYS A 224 -17.14 15.89 18.93
C LYS A 224 -18.39 16.75 18.94
N THR A 225 -19.20 16.62 17.90
CA THR A 225 -20.54 17.17 17.87
C THR A 225 -21.24 16.71 19.15
N GLY A 226 -21.81 17.70 19.85
CA GLY A 226 -22.32 17.53 21.20
C GLY A 226 -23.27 16.36 21.30
N LYS A 227 -23.18 15.65 22.44
CA LYS A 227 -24.30 14.86 22.95
C LYS A 227 -25.52 15.78 23.02
N ILE A 228 -26.48 15.59 22.12
CA ILE A 228 -27.86 15.98 22.40
C ILE A 228 -28.31 14.99 23.49
N SER A 229 -28.46 15.50 24.70
CA SER A 229 -29.07 14.77 25.80
C SER A 229 -30.57 14.64 25.51
N ASP A 230 -30.99 13.47 25.04
CA ASP A 230 -32.39 13.07 25.12
C ASP A 230 -32.72 12.83 26.60
N GLN A 231 -33.33 13.82 27.26
CA GLN A 231 -34.11 13.58 28.47
C GLN A 231 -35.49 13.06 28.05
N PRO A 232 -35.95 11.90 28.54
CA PRO A 232 -37.34 11.51 28.37
C PRO A 232 -38.23 12.40 29.25
N ALA A 233 -39.28 12.96 28.65
CA ALA A 233 -40.37 13.60 29.34
C ALA A 233 -41.03 12.59 30.29
N ASN A 234 -40.98 12.86 31.60
CA ASN A 234 -41.81 12.18 32.57
C ASN A 234 -43.20 12.82 32.54
N LEU A 235 -44.18 12.05 32.05
CA LEU A 235 -45.59 12.17 32.38
C LEU A 235 -45.77 11.74 33.83
N TYR A 236 -46.21 12.65 34.70
CA TYR A 236 -47.26 12.47 35.73
C TYR A 236 -47.69 13.85 36.23
#